data_AF-A0A142XG85-F1
#
_entry.id   AF-A0A142XG85-F1
#
_cell.length_a   1.000
_cell.length_b   1.000
_cell.length_c   1.000
_cell.angle_alpha   90.00
_cell.angle_beta   90.00
_cell.angle_gamma   90.00
#
_symmetry.space_group_name_H-M   'P 1'
#
loop_
_entity.id
_entity.type
_entity.pdbx_description
1 polymer ?
#
loop_
_entity_poly.entity_id
_entity_poly.type
_entity_poly.pdbx_seq_one_letter_code
_entity_poly.pdbx_strand_id
1 'polypeptide(L)'
;MSHTSRLRRMPDTFRQLTGITPDAFDQLLAELEPRYPQADAKRKKRPSRQRKPGAGRKFARPLSDRLLMPLMYYRTYTTHAFLGFLFGIDDRSVCRNINPLQPLLAGIFRIPERRIEREPDEIRELFFDATERAIPRPTRRQKRFDSGKNKRHTLKHQVVVVRKRKSSGRGGQRRRVRIAAVSKAFPGKTHDKKVYDATAVVCPDGVRRTGDTAYLGTGLCTPRRRPPKGPLTARQKAGNRRVSRRRIVVEHGIGKMKVWRIAAERYRNPRRRHTLIIKNVAGLHNLMYA
;
A
#
# COMPACT_ATOMS: atom_id res chain seq x y z
N MET A 1 27.18 13.03 12.75
CA MET A 1 25.72 13.10 13.01
C MET A 1 24.98 12.23 12.00
N SER A 2 23.98 11.43 12.40
CA SER A 2 23.22 10.58 11.46
C SER A 2 22.27 11.40 10.57
N HIS A 3 21.92 10.89 9.39
CA HIS A 3 20.94 11.55 8.50
C HIS A 3 19.58 11.71 9.18
N THR A 4 19.19 10.72 9.97
CA THR A 4 17.97 10.72 10.76
C THR A 4 17.99 11.82 11.80
N SER A 5 19.06 11.94 12.59
CA SER A 5 19.19 12.99 13.63
C SER A 5 19.10 14.39 13.04
N ARG A 6 19.69 14.61 11.85
CA ARG A 6 19.59 15.89 11.14
C ARG A 6 18.16 16.18 10.69
N LEU A 7 17.50 15.23 10.03
CA LEU A 7 16.14 15.44 9.51
C LEU A 7 15.08 15.58 10.60
N ARG A 8 15.26 14.96 11.77
CA ARG A 8 14.32 15.11 12.90
C ARG A 8 14.17 16.55 13.36
N ARG A 9 15.22 17.37 13.21
CA ARG A 9 15.20 18.82 13.53
C ARG A 9 14.36 19.64 12.55
N MET A 10 13.90 19.02 11.46
CA MET A 10 13.10 19.65 10.40
C MET A 10 11.82 18.83 10.18
N PRO A 11 10.82 18.87 11.09
CA PRO A 11 9.67 17.95 11.06
C PRO A 11 8.87 17.99 9.75
N ASP A 12 8.69 19.18 9.17
CA ASP A 12 8.01 19.33 7.88
C ASP A 12 8.78 18.67 6.74
N THR A 13 10.08 18.92 6.65
CA THR A 13 10.96 18.29 5.67
C THR A 13 10.99 16.78 5.88
N PHE A 14 11.05 16.31 7.13
CA PHE A 14 11.00 14.88 7.47
C PHE A 14 9.74 14.24 6.88
N ARG A 15 8.57 14.85 7.11
CA ARG A 15 7.30 14.36 6.60
C ARG A 15 7.17 14.46 5.09
N GLN A 16 7.67 15.54 4.49
CA GLN A 16 7.68 15.70 3.03
C GLN A 16 8.51 14.60 2.36
N LEU A 17 9.67 14.27 2.94
CA LEU A 17 10.61 13.29 2.40
C LEU A 17 10.25 11.83 2.70
N THR A 18 9.60 11.53 3.83
CA THR A 18 9.30 10.13 4.25
C THR A 18 7.82 9.76 4.15
N GLY A 19 6.93 10.76 4.16
CA GLY A 19 5.49 10.57 4.25
C GLY A 19 4.96 10.36 5.66
N ILE A 20 5.83 10.30 6.69
CA ILE A 20 5.44 10.07 8.09
C ILE A 20 5.99 11.14 9.04
N THR A 21 5.41 11.31 10.23
CA THR A 21 5.97 12.21 11.25
C THR A 21 7.21 11.60 11.92
N PRO A 22 8.07 12.41 12.59
CA PRO A 22 9.13 11.89 13.45
C PRO A 22 8.63 10.88 14.49
N ASP A 23 7.52 11.15 15.18
CA ASP A 23 6.98 10.22 16.19
C ASP A 23 6.54 8.89 15.59
N ALA A 24 5.89 8.92 14.41
CA ALA A 24 5.50 7.71 13.69
C ALA A 24 6.73 6.92 13.21
N PHE A 25 7.81 7.61 12.85
CA PHE A 25 9.09 6.98 12.54
C PHE A 25 9.68 6.30 13.77
N ASP A 26 9.61 6.90 14.95
CA ASP A 26 10.14 6.36 16.21
C ASP A 26 9.40 5.09 16.62
N GLN A 27 8.07 5.11 16.53
CA GLN A 27 7.24 3.93 16.75
C GLN A 27 7.63 2.80 15.79
N LEU A 28 7.79 3.11 14.50
CA LEU A 28 8.19 2.12 13.50
C LEU A 28 9.61 1.60 13.71
N LEU A 29 10.53 2.45 14.15
CA LEU A 29 11.90 2.07 14.46
C LEU A 29 11.95 1.15 15.68
N ALA A 30 11.22 1.47 16.76
CA ALA A 30 11.12 0.66 17.96
C ALA A 30 10.56 -0.75 17.65
N GLU A 31 9.60 -0.87 16.73
CA GLU A 31 9.15 -2.17 16.26
C GLU A 31 10.20 -2.91 15.41
N LEU A 32 10.98 -2.19 14.62
CA LEU A 32 11.97 -2.78 13.74
C LEU A 32 13.23 -3.27 14.47
N GLU A 33 13.66 -2.56 15.51
CA GLU A 33 14.87 -2.82 16.29
C GLU A 33 15.00 -4.26 16.78
N PRO A 34 14.02 -4.87 17.48
CA PRO A 34 14.13 -6.26 17.92
C PRO A 34 14.03 -7.27 16.76
N ARG A 35 13.34 -6.92 15.68
CA ARG A 35 13.09 -7.82 14.54
C ARG A 35 14.27 -7.91 13.59
N TYR A 36 15.04 -6.84 13.45
CA TYR A 36 16.12 -6.74 12.47
C TYR A 36 17.28 -7.72 12.75
N PRO A 37 17.85 -7.81 13.96
CA PRO A 37 18.93 -8.75 14.26
C PRO A 37 18.53 -10.21 14.00
N GLN A 38 17.32 -10.60 14.40
CA GLN A 38 16.77 -11.94 14.18
C GLN A 38 16.69 -12.27 12.68
N ALA A 39 16.16 -11.34 11.89
CA ALA A 39 16.05 -11.50 10.43
C ALA A 39 17.42 -11.51 9.73
N ASP A 40 18.36 -10.69 10.19
CA ASP A 40 19.73 -10.64 9.66
C ASP A 40 20.51 -11.92 9.98
N ALA A 41 20.36 -12.47 11.19
CA ALA A 41 20.91 -13.76 11.59
C ALA A 41 20.35 -14.89 10.71
N LYS A 42 19.03 -14.97 10.53
CA LYS A 42 18.39 -15.95 9.64
C LYS A 42 18.88 -15.81 8.19
N ARG A 43 19.07 -14.59 7.71
CA ARG A 43 19.63 -14.31 6.37
C ARG A 43 21.06 -14.82 6.22
N LYS A 44 21.89 -14.66 7.26
CA LYS A 44 23.30 -15.10 7.28
C LYS A 44 23.47 -16.62 7.35
N LYS A 45 22.45 -17.35 7.85
CA LYS A 45 22.41 -18.82 7.96
C LYS A 45 21.81 -19.54 6.73
N ARG A 46 21.48 -18.83 5.65
CA ARG A 46 20.84 -19.46 4.47
C ARG A 46 21.79 -20.45 3.78
N PRO A 47 21.33 -21.66 3.38
CA PRO A 47 22.16 -22.68 2.74
C PRO A 47 22.83 -22.19 1.46
N SER A 48 22.13 -21.36 0.68
CA SER A 48 22.64 -20.80 -0.57
C SER A 48 23.70 -19.69 -0.39
N ARG A 49 24.19 -19.44 0.82
CA ARG A 49 25.14 -18.37 1.11
C ARG A 49 26.58 -18.92 1.06
N GLN A 50 27.35 -18.41 0.11
CA GLN A 50 28.76 -18.81 -0.09
C GLN A 50 29.73 -18.30 0.99
N ARG A 51 29.42 -17.18 1.67
CA ARG A 51 30.32 -16.56 2.65
C ARG A 51 30.01 -17.05 4.07
N LYS A 52 31.02 -17.16 4.95
CA LYS A 52 30.83 -17.45 6.39
C LYS A 52 30.01 -16.35 7.10
N PRO A 53 29.21 -16.64 8.14
CA PRO A 53 28.55 -15.61 8.95
C PRO A 53 29.57 -14.56 9.43
N GLY A 54 29.25 -13.27 9.30
CA GLY A 54 30.21 -12.18 9.57
C GLY A 54 31.13 -11.83 8.41
N ALA A 55 31.41 -12.75 7.48
CA ALA A 55 32.20 -12.47 6.27
C ALA A 55 31.36 -11.71 5.23
N GLY A 56 31.43 -10.39 5.26
CA GLY A 56 30.75 -9.49 4.32
C GLY A 56 30.86 -8.03 4.76
N ARG A 57 30.59 -7.12 3.82
CA ARG A 57 30.63 -5.68 4.11
C ARG A 57 29.58 -5.34 5.18
N LYS A 58 30.04 -4.78 6.31
CA LYS A 58 29.17 -4.26 7.36
C LYS A 58 28.37 -3.07 6.81
N PHE A 59 27.16 -2.88 7.32
CA PHE A 59 26.41 -1.67 6.99
C PHE A 59 27.09 -0.48 7.66
N ALA A 60 27.47 0.53 6.87
CA ALA A 60 28.14 1.72 7.38
C ALA A 60 27.20 2.71 8.10
N ARG A 61 25.89 2.43 8.10
CA ARG A 61 24.84 3.33 8.62
C ARG A 61 24.03 2.64 9.73
N PRO A 62 23.62 3.38 10.77
CA PRO A 62 22.76 2.87 11.84
C PRO A 62 21.39 2.44 11.29
N LEU A 63 20.66 1.61 12.04
CA LEU A 63 19.36 1.08 11.59
C LEU A 63 18.35 2.20 11.28
N SER A 64 18.38 3.31 12.03
CA SER A 64 17.58 4.51 11.79
C SER A 64 17.78 5.07 10.37
N ASP A 65 19.03 5.34 9.96
CA ASP A 65 19.33 5.83 8.61
C ASP A 65 18.97 4.81 7.53
N ARG A 66 19.09 3.51 7.86
CA ARG A 66 18.71 2.43 6.94
C ARG A 66 17.20 2.33 6.77
N LEU A 67 16.40 2.59 7.81
CA LEU A 67 14.94 2.69 7.75
C LEU A 67 14.50 3.96 7.01
N LEU A 68 15.24 5.05 7.13
CA LEU A 68 14.96 6.28 6.40
C LEU A 68 15.00 6.08 4.88
N MET A 69 15.96 5.30 4.36
CA MET A 69 16.10 5.01 2.92
C MET A 69 14.84 4.44 2.24
N PRO A 70 14.22 3.32 2.68
CA PRO A 70 13.00 2.80 2.07
C PRO A 70 11.81 3.74 2.22
N LEU A 71 11.71 4.50 3.33
CA LEU A 71 10.64 5.48 3.51
C LEU A 71 10.75 6.62 2.50
N MET A 72 11.94 7.19 2.35
CA MET A 72 12.22 8.19 1.31
C MET A 72 11.99 7.62 -0.08
N TYR A 73 12.50 6.41 -0.35
CA TYR A 73 12.31 5.74 -1.62
C TYR A 73 10.82 5.53 -1.95
N TYR A 74 9.98 5.14 -0.99
CA TYR A 74 8.55 4.99 -1.23
C TYR A 74 7.85 6.33 -1.44
N ARG A 75 8.23 7.33 -0.65
CA ARG A 75 7.59 8.64 -0.66
C ARG A 75 7.92 9.45 -1.90
N THR A 76 9.20 9.58 -2.23
CA THR A 76 9.69 10.42 -3.34
C THR A 76 9.84 9.63 -4.64
N TYR A 77 10.03 8.31 -4.53
CA TYR A 77 10.32 7.43 -5.66
C TYR A 77 11.48 7.90 -6.52
N THR A 78 12.52 8.45 -5.90
CA THR A 78 13.78 8.81 -6.57
C THR A 78 14.57 7.57 -7.00
N THR A 79 15.62 7.75 -7.80
CA THR A 79 16.55 6.66 -8.14
C THR A 79 17.37 6.28 -6.92
N HIS A 80 17.86 5.05 -6.90
CA HIS A 80 18.84 4.65 -5.88
C HIS A 80 20.16 5.42 -6.01
N ALA A 81 20.56 5.86 -7.22
CA ALA A 81 21.72 6.72 -7.40
C ALA A 81 21.58 8.04 -6.62
N PHE A 82 20.40 8.68 -6.70
CA PHE A 82 20.11 9.90 -5.93
C PHE A 82 20.12 9.65 -4.42
N LEU A 83 19.50 8.55 -3.97
CA LEU A 83 19.58 8.17 -2.55
C LEU A 83 21.02 7.85 -2.13
N GLY A 84 21.81 7.25 -3.02
CA GLY A 84 23.22 6.94 -2.78
C GLY A 84 24.02 8.21 -2.54
N PHE A 85 23.87 9.20 -3.43
CA PHE A 85 24.43 10.53 -3.28
C PHE A 85 24.03 11.16 -1.93
N LEU A 86 22.73 11.19 -1.61
CA LEU A 86 22.22 11.79 -0.37
C LEU A 86 22.80 11.12 0.89
N PHE A 87 22.94 9.79 0.88
CA PHE A 87 23.40 9.01 2.01
C PHE A 87 24.92 8.73 1.99
N GLY A 88 25.66 9.26 1.02
CA GLY A 88 27.09 9.03 0.85
C GLY A 88 27.46 7.56 0.69
N ILE A 89 26.68 6.79 -0.09
CA ILE A 89 26.90 5.37 -0.38
C ILE A 89 26.61 5.07 -1.86
N ASP A 90 27.12 3.96 -2.39
CA ASP A 90 26.81 3.54 -3.76
C ASP A 90 25.36 3.03 -3.92
N ASP A 91 24.82 3.06 -5.15
CA ASP A 91 23.48 2.55 -5.50
C ASP A 91 23.28 1.10 -5.01
N ARG A 92 24.26 0.23 -5.25
CA ARG A 92 24.17 -1.18 -4.84
C ARG A 92 24.05 -1.30 -3.33
N SER A 93 24.70 -0.42 -2.57
CA SER A 93 24.55 -0.32 -1.11
C SER A 93 23.18 0.22 -0.68
N VAL A 94 22.58 1.18 -1.40
CA VAL A 94 21.17 1.59 -1.15
C VAL A 94 20.23 0.38 -1.30
N CYS A 95 20.36 -0.35 -2.40
CA CYS A 95 19.58 -1.55 -2.66
C CYS A 95 19.77 -2.62 -1.56
N ARG A 96 21.00 -2.84 -1.09
CA ARG A 96 21.33 -3.75 0.02
C ARG A 96 20.74 -3.29 1.36
N ASN A 97 20.56 -1.99 1.58
CA ASN A 97 19.93 -1.43 2.78
C ASN A 97 18.40 -1.55 2.74
N ILE A 98 17.78 -1.21 1.60
CA ILE A 98 16.33 -1.24 1.42
C ILE A 98 15.80 -2.67 1.45
N ASN A 99 16.39 -3.58 0.67
CA ASN A 99 15.81 -4.89 0.39
C ASN A 99 15.49 -5.76 1.62
N PRO A 100 16.35 -5.84 2.66
CA PRO A 100 16.05 -6.60 3.86
C PRO A 100 14.95 -5.99 4.72
N LEU A 101 14.75 -4.68 4.66
CA LEU A 101 13.76 -3.98 5.49
C LEU A 101 12.34 -4.07 4.92
N GLN A 102 12.18 -4.13 3.59
CA GLN A 102 10.86 -4.25 2.96
C GLN A 102 9.99 -5.40 3.51
N PRO A 103 10.48 -6.65 3.65
CA PRO A 103 9.69 -7.74 4.25
C PRO A 103 9.44 -7.56 5.75
N LEU A 104 10.36 -6.92 6.49
CA LEU A 104 10.16 -6.65 7.92
C LEU A 104 9.06 -5.62 8.13
N LEU A 105 9.06 -4.54 7.34
CA LEU A 105 7.99 -3.55 7.33
C LEU A 105 6.64 -4.21 7.03
N ALA A 106 6.56 -5.12 6.05
CA ALA A 106 5.32 -5.81 5.75
C ALA A 106 4.85 -6.71 6.90
N GLY A 107 5.79 -7.32 7.63
CA GLY A 107 5.52 -8.12 8.82
C GLY A 107 5.16 -7.32 10.06
N ILE A 108 5.54 -6.04 10.13
CA ILE A 108 5.11 -5.05 11.13
C ILE A 108 3.69 -4.59 10.80
N PHE A 109 3.47 -4.11 9.58
CA PHE A 109 2.18 -3.55 9.18
C PHE A 109 1.06 -4.58 9.05
N ARG A 110 1.41 -5.84 8.75
CA ARG A 110 0.50 -7.00 8.69
C ARG A 110 -0.77 -6.77 7.87
N ILE A 111 -0.67 -6.02 6.77
CA ILE A 111 -1.82 -5.77 5.90
C ILE A 111 -2.28 -7.11 5.29
N PRO A 112 -3.50 -7.58 5.56
CA PRO A 112 -3.95 -8.87 5.07
C PRO A 112 -4.27 -8.82 3.58
N GLU A 113 -4.20 -9.99 2.93
CA GLU A 113 -4.63 -10.15 1.52
C GLU A 113 -6.05 -10.66 1.40
N ARG A 114 -6.52 -11.44 2.40
CA ARG A 114 -7.77 -12.21 2.32
C ARG A 114 -8.68 -12.11 3.52
N ARG A 115 -8.18 -11.86 4.75
CA ARG A 115 -9.03 -11.85 5.95
C ARG A 115 -8.96 -10.51 6.65
N ILE A 116 -10.10 -9.89 6.91
CA ILE A 116 -10.17 -8.65 7.67
C ILE A 116 -10.40 -9.00 9.14
N GLU A 117 -9.35 -8.90 9.94
CA GLU A 117 -9.31 -9.26 11.38
C GLU A 117 -9.81 -8.12 12.29
N ARG A 118 -10.94 -7.50 11.92
CA ARG A 118 -11.51 -6.38 12.69
C ARG A 118 -12.86 -6.78 13.23
N GLU A 119 -13.13 -6.36 14.47
CA GLU A 119 -14.44 -6.56 15.08
C GLU A 119 -15.53 -5.87 14.24
N PRO A 120 -16.65 -6.56 13.93
CA PRO A 120 -17.75 -6.00 13.15
C PRO A 120 -18.22 -4.65 13.70
N ASP A 121 -18.18 -4.46 15.02
CA ASP A 121 -18.67 -3.27 15.68
C ASP A 121 -17.82 -2.02 15.51
N GLU A 122 -16.55 -2.18 15.15
CA GLU A 122 -15.71 -1.06 14.75
C GLU A 122 -16.01 -0.59 13.32
N ILE A 123 -16.65 -1.44 12.51
CA ILE A 123 -16.80 -1.24 11.07
C ILE A 123 -18.20 -0.73 10.75
N ARG A 124 -18.27 0.45 10.12
CA ARG A 124 -19.52 0.96 9.55
C ARG A 124 -19.80 0.37 8.17
N GLU A 125 -18.77 0.30 7.32
CA GLU A 125 -18.89 -0.14 5.93
C GLU A 125 -17.52 -0.45 5.35
N LEU A 126 -17.45 -1.48 4.50
CA LEU A 126 -16.29 -1.85 3.70
C LEU A 126 -16.47 -1.40 2.26
N PHE A 127 -15.43 -0.77 1.72
CA PHE A 127 -15.41 -0.30 0.34
C PHE A 127 -14.37 -1.05 -0.46
N PHE A 128 -14.80 -1.65 -1.57
CA PHE A 128 -13.95 -2.40 -2.49
C PHE A 128 -13.68 -1.55 -3.73
N ASP A 129 -12.41 -1.43 -4.09
CA ASP A 129 -12.01 -0.78 -5.32
C ASP A 129 -10.67 -1.33 -5.82
N ALA A 130 -10.40 -1.14 -7.11
CA ALA A 130 -9.16 -1.58 -7.74
C ALA A 130 -8.23 -0.39 -8.02
N THR A 131 -6.94 -0.57 -7.74
CA THR A 131 -5.90 0.38 -8.15
C THR A 131 -4.96 -0.30 -9.15
N GLU A 132 -4.73 0.37 -10.28
CA GLU A 132 -3.83 -0.10 -11.34
C GLU A 132 -2.58 0.75 -11.41
N ARG A 133 -1.38 0.15 -11.50
CA ARG A 133 -0.11 0.86 -11.70
C ARG A 133 0.57 0.45 -12.99
N ALA A 134 1.02 1.44 -13.76
CA ALA A 134 1.79 1.21 -14.98
C ALA A 134 3.12 0.53 -14.66
N ILE A 135 3.55 -0.38 -15.53
CA ILE A 135 4.83 -1.09 -15.44
C ILE A 135 5.65 -0.89 -16.74
N PRO A 136 6.95 -1.18 -16.73
CA PRO A 136 7.73 -1.42 -17.95
C PRO A 136 7.04 -2.43 -18.86
N ARG A 137 7.16 -2.25 -20.18
CA ARG A 137 6.63 -3.20 -21.17
C ARG A 137 7.27 -4.57 -20.89
N PRO A 138 6.48 -5.61 -20.57
CA PRO A 138 7.03 -6.95 -20.37
C PRO A 138 7.60 -7.50 -21.67
N THR A 139 8.77 -8.16 -21.59
CA THR A 139 9.37 -8.87 -22.74
C THR A 139 8.62 -10.16 -23.07
N ARG A 140 8.02 -10.82 -22.07
CA ARG A 140 7.22 -12.05 -22.23
C ARG A 140 5.79 -11.85 -21.77
N ARG A 141 4.85 -12.51 -22.47
CA ARG A 141 3.41 -12.51 -22.16
C ARG A 141 2.81 -11.10 -22.06
N GLN A 142 3.26 -10.20 -22.95
CA GLN A 142 2.92 -8.78 -22.95
C GLN A 142 1.40 -8.52 -22.88
N LYS A 143 0.62 -9.17 -23.76
CA LYS A 143 -0.85 -9.05 -23.86
C LYS A 143 -1.58 -9.30 -22.54
N ARG A 144 -0.98 -10.04 -21.59
CA ARG A 144 -1.60 -10.29 -20.28
C ARG A 144 -1.66 -9.04 -19.41
N PHE A 145 -0.68 -8.15 -19.55
CA PHE A 145 -0.55 -6.96 -18.71
C PHE A 145 -1.15 -5.71 -19.35
N ASP A 146 -1.53 -5.78 -20.62
CA ASP A 146 -2.18 -4.67 -21.30
C ASP A 146 -3.56 -4.41 -20.71
N SER A 147 -3.71 -3.26 -20.03
CA SER A 147 -4.96 -2.84 -19.40
C SER A 147 -6.08 -2.61 -20.42
N GLY A 148 -5.75 -2.29 -21.68
CA GLY A 148 -6.71 -1.81 -22.69
C GLY A 148 -7.24 -0.42 -22.32
N LYS A 149 -7.97 -0.30 -21.20
CA LYS A 149 -8.53 0.94 -20.65
C LYS A 149 -7.48 2.04 -20.45
N ASN A 150 -6.35 1.71 -19.83
CA ASN A 150 -5.27 2.66 -19.58
C ASN A 150 -4.27 2.79 -20.75
N LYS A 151 -4.47 2.05 -21.85
CA LYS A 151 -3.54 1.94 -23.00
C LYS A 151 -2.07 1.72 -22.59
N ARG A 152 -1.85 0.99 -21.49
CA ARG A 152 -0.55 0.75 -20.86
C ARG A 152 -0.52 -0.64 -20.24
N HIS A 153 0.69 -1.16 -20.03
CA HIS A 153 0.90 -2.37 -19.24
C HIS A 153 0.78 -2.03 -17.76
N THR A 154 -0.12 -2.71 -17.04
CA THR A 154 -0.35 -2.42 -15.63
C THR A 154 -0.38 -3.68 -14.76
N LEU A 155 -0.17 -3.47 -13.46
CA LEU A 155 -0.51 -4.40 -12.39
C LEU A 155 -1.68 -3.82 -11.60
N LYS A 156 -2.59 -4.69 -11.18
CA LYS A 156 -3.82 -4.35 -10.49
C LYS A 156 -3.83 -4.96 -9.10
N HIS A 157 -4.32 -4.20 -8.13
CA HIS A 157 -4.67 -4.70 -6.81
C HIS A 157 -6.09 -4.27 -6.47
N GLN A 158 -6.89 -5.20 -5.95
CA GLN A 158 -8.03 -4.84 -5.12
C GLN A 158 -7.54 -4.32 -3.76
N VAL A 159 -8.11 -3.21 -3.33
CA VAL A 159 -7.90 -2.57 -2.03
C VAL A 159 -9.24 -2.50 -1.32
N VAL A 160 -9.27 -2.89 -0.04
CA VAL A 160 -10.46 -2.74 0.80
C VAL A 160 -10.22 -1.62 1.79
N VAL A 161 -11.11 -0.63 1.82
CA VAL A 161 -11.03 0.52 2.72
C VAL A 161 -12.17 0.46 3.74
N VAL A 162 -11.83 0.63 5.00
CA VAL A 162 -12.78 0.66 6.12
C VAL A 162 -13.21 2.09 6.39
N ARG A 163 -14.53 2.30 6.49
CA ARG A 163 -15.07 3.42 7.25
C ARG A 163 -15.40 2.94 8.66
N LYS A 164 -14.69 3.45 9.65
CA LYS A 164 -14.97 3.16 11.06
C LYS A 164 -16.28 3.81 11.51
N ARG A 165 -16.96 3.22 12.51
CA ARG A 165 -18.04 3.91 13.23
C ARG A 165 -17.47 5.13 13.98
N LYS A 166 -18.28 6.18 14.19
CA LYS A 166 -17.84 7.30 15.02
C LYS A 166 -17.87 6.83 16.47
N SER A 167 -16.76 6.94 17.19
CA SER A 167 -16.77 6.81 18.65
C SER A 167 -17.60 7.96 19.24
N SER A 168 -18.46 7.67 20.20
CA SER A 168 -19.10 8.68 21.05
C SER A 168 -18.02 9.59 21.66
N GLY A 169 -18.25 10.91 21.67
CA GLY A 169 -17.31 11.90 22.24
C GLY A 169 -16.30 12.53 21.28
N ARG A 170 -16.16 12.07 20.02
CA ARG A 170 -15.29 12.71 19.00
C ARG A 170 -16.09 13.53 17.98
N GLY A 171 -16.86 14.49 18.47
CA GLY A 171 -17.43 15.56 17.63
C GLY A 171 -16.30 16.34 16.95
N GLY A 172 -16.44 16.69 15.67
CA GLY A 172 -15.48 17.55 14.95
C GLY A 172 -14.25 16.86 14.31
N GLN A 173 -13.80 15.68 14.75
CA GLN A 173 -12.63 15.04 14.11
C GLN A 173 -12.94 14.47 12.71
N ARG A 174 -12.02 14.72 11.75
CA ARG A 174 -12.09 14.11 10.40
C ARG A 174 -12.14 12.58 10.52
N ARG A 175 -13.09 11.95 9.82
CA ARG A 175 -13.21 10.50 9.76
C ARG A 175 -11.93 9.90 9.18
N ARG A 176 -11.23 9.12 10.00
CA ARG A 176 -10.04 8.38 9.58
C ARG A 176 -10.43 7.26 8.62
N VAL A 177 -9.60 7.05 7.60
CA VAL A 177 -9.78 6.00 6.60
C VAL A 177 -8.66 4.99 6.78
N ARG A 178 -8.99 3.71 6.75
CA ARG A 178 -8.02 2.62 6.96
C ARG A 178 -8.05 1.68 5.78
N ILE A 179 -6.87 1.32 5.28
CA ILE A 179 -6.74 0.18 4.36
C ILE A 179 -6.85 -1.10 5.18
N ALA A 180 -7.93 -1.85 4.96
CA ALA A 180 -8.23 -3.11 5.63
C ALA A 180 -7.44 -4.27 5.01
N ALA A 181 -7.38 -4.32 3.68
CA ALA A 181 -6.76 -5.40 2.95
C ALA A 181 -6.25 -4.93 1.58
N VAL A 182 -5.20 -5.59 1.10
CA VAL A 182 -4.67 -5.42 -0.26
C VAL A 182 -4.43 -6.80 -0.83
N SER A 183 -5.11 -7.13 -1.92
CA SER A 183 -4.94 -8.41 -2.63
C SER A 183 -3.52 -8.61 -3.19
N LYS A 184 -3.19 -9.82 -3.64
CA LYS A 184 -2.02 -10.05 -4.50
C LYS A 184 -2.09 -9.26 -5.81
N ALA A 185 -0.97 -9.12 -6.50
CA ALA A 185 -0.94 -8.44 -7.80
C ALA A 185 -1.60 -9.30 -8.88
N PHE A 186 -2.50 -8.68 -9.66
CA PHE A 186 -3.11 -9.24 -10.85
C PHE A 186 -2.61 -8.49 -12.10
N PRO A 187 -2.62 -9.11 -13.28
CA PRO A 187 -2.40 -8.37 -14.52
C PRO A 187 -3.48 -7.30 -14.73
N GLY A 188 -3.08 -6.17 -15.31
CA GLY A 188 -3.97 -5.02 -15.56
C GLY A 188 -5.28 -5.34 -16.28
N LYS A 189 -5.21 -6.27 -17.24
CA LYS A 189 -6.35 -6.73 -18.06
C LYS A 189 -7.43 -7.42 -17.24
N THR A 190 -7.12 -7.93 -16.04
CA THR A 190 -8.08 -8.69 -15.24
C THR A 190 -9.20 -7.76 -14.79
N HIS A 191 -10.45 -8.14 -15.10
CA HIS A 191 -11.64 -7.39 -14.69
C HIS A 191 -11.80 -7.38 -13.17
N ASP A 192 -12.32 -6.29 -12.61
CA ASP A 192 -12.37 -6.07 -11.16
C ASP A 192 -13.19 -7.14 -10.45
N LYS A 193 -14.36 -7.52 -10.99
CA LYS A 193 -15.10 -8.71 -10.54
C LYS A 193 -14.25 -9.99 -10.45
N LYS A 194 -13.41 -10.29 -11.46
CA LYS A 194 -12.56 -11.49 -11.44
C LYS A 194 -11.48 -11.38 -10.36
N VAL A 195 -10.95 -10.18 -10.12
CA VAL A 195 -10.03 -9.92 -9.01
C VAL A 195 -10.73 -10.15 -7.67
N TYR A 196 -11.97 -9.66 -7.52
CA TYR A 196 -12.79 -9.84 -6.33
C TYR A 196 -13.04 -11.33 -6.04
N ASP A 197 -13.56 -12.05 -7.03
CA ASP A 197 -13.87 -13.48 -6.92
C ASP A 197 -12.60 -14.29 -6.57
N ALA A 198 -11.47 -14.01 -7.22
CA ALA A 198 -10.21 -14.72 -6.98
C ALA A 198 -9.51 -14.32 -5.66
N THR A 199 -9.75 -13.11 -5.16
CA THR A 199 -9.23 -12.66 -3.87
C THR A 199 -10.03 -13.27 -2.73
N ALA A 200 -11.37 -13.36 -2.90
CA ALA A 200 -12.31 -13.93 -1.94
C ALA A 200 -12.06 -13.40 -0.51
N VAL A 201 -12.11 -12.07 -0.35
CA VAL A 201 -11.85 -11.44 0.95
C VAL A 201 -12.93 -11.85 1.95
N VAL A 202 -12.53 -12.56 2.99
CA VAL A 202 -13.33 -12.86 4.18
C VAL A 202 -13.51 -11.57 4.97
N CYS A 203 -14.76 -11.11 5.01
CA CYS A 203 -15.18 -9.91 5.70
C CYS A 203 -16.05 -10.30 6.89
N PRO A 204 -16.07 -9.50 7.97
CA PRO A 204 -16.96 -9.75 9.10
C PRO A 204 -18.44 -9.76 8.66
N ASP A 205 -19.24 -10.57 9.35
CA ASP A 205 -20.67 -10.73 9.08
C ASP A 205 -21.47 -9.49 9.46
N GLY A 206 -22.62 -9.30 8.81
CA GLY A 206 -23.48 -8.11 9.01
C GLY A 206 -22.91 -6.79 8.49
N VAL A 207 -21.64 -6.74 8.09
CA VAL A 207 -21.00 -5.52 7.61
C VAL A 207 -21.39 -5.23 6.16
N ARG A 208 -21.93 -4.04 5.91
CA ARG A 208 -22.22 -3.56 4.55
C ARG A 208 -20.94 -3.48 3.72
N ARG A 209 -21.00 -4.02 2.50
CA ARG A 209 -19.90 -4.04 1.53
C ARG A 209 -20.34 -3.28 0.28
N THR A 210 -19.51 -2.37 -0.21
CA THR A 210 -19.88 -1.45 -1.29
C THR A 210 -18.76 -1.40 -2.34
N GLY A 211 -19.15 -1.47 -3.62
CA GLY A 211 -18.24 -1.42 -4.76
C GLY A 211 -18.76 -0.47 -5.84
N ASP A 212 -17.97 -0.25 -6.89
CA ASP A 212 -18.42 0.48 -8.08
C ASP A 212 -19.16 -0.44 -9.06
N THR A 213 -19.50 0.06 -10.25
CA THR A 213 -20.21 -0.75 -11.25
C THR A 213 -19.35 -1.86 -11.87
N ALA A 214 -18.01 -1.83 -11.74
CA ALA A 214 -17.14 -2.92 -12.17
C ALA A 214 -17.25 -4.16 -11.25
N TYR A 215 -17.93 -4.03 -10.11
CA TYR A 215 -18.27 -5.13 -9.21
C TYR A 215 -19.74 -5.57 -9.35
N LEU A 216 -20.47 -5.15 -10.40
CA LEU A 216 -21.82 -5.67 -10.65
C LEU A 216 -21.82 -7.21 -10.74
N GLY A 217 -22.83 -7.84 -10.12
CA GLY A 217 -22.91 -9.29 -10.01
C GLY A 217 -22.01 -9.89 -8.92
N THR A 218 -21.35 -9.06 -8.10
CA THR A 218 -20.85 -9.45 -6.78
C THR A 218 -21.91 -9.05 -5.76
N GLY A 219 -22.04 -9.75 -4.63
CA GLY A 219 -23.00 -9.40 -3.56
C GLY A 219 -22.75 -8.03 -2.89
N LEU A 220 -21.91 -7.18 -3.47
CA LEU A 220 -21.64 -5.81 -3.02
C LEU A 220 -22.80 -4.88 -3.38
N CYS A 221 -22.99 -3.86 -2.54
CA CYS A 221 -23.83 -2.72 -2.88
C CYS A 221 -23.14 -1.90 -3.97
N THR A 222 -23.67 -1.90 -5.19
CA THR A 222 -23.14 -1.14 -6.33
C THR A 222 -24.17 -0.13 -6.86
N PRO A 223 -23.76 0.95 -7.54
CA PRO A 223 -24.68 1.79 -8.28
C PRO A 223 -25.43 1.00 -9.36
N ARG A 224 -26.63 1.45 -9.72
CA ARG A 224 -27.36 0.91 -10.87
C ARG A 224 -26.77 1.45 -12.17
N ARG A 225 -26.44 0.56 -13.10
CA ARG A 225 -26.03 0.92 -14.46
C ARG A 225 -27.22 1.48 -15.23
N ARG A 226 -26.96 2.41 -16.15
CA ARG A 226 -27.96 2.87 -17.11
C ARG A 226 -28.44 1.66 -17.96
N PRO A 227 -29.76 1.43 -18.10
CA PRO A 227 -30.27 0.37 -18.94
C PRO A 227 -30.01 0.67 -20.44
N PRO A 228 -29.97 -0.35 -21.32
CA PRO A 228 -29.73 -0.15 -22.75
C PRO A 228 -30.73 0.77 -23.44
N LYS A 229 -32.01 0.72 -23.03
CA LYS A 229 -33.13 1.44 -23.65
C LYS A 229 -33.79 2.42 -22.68
N GLY A 230 -33.03 3.36 -22.10
CA GLY A 230 -33.63 4.44 -21.33
C GLY A 230 -32.70 5.17 -20.35
N PRO A 231 -33.15 6.30 -19.77
CA PRO A 231 -32.45 6.98 -18.69
C PRO A 231 -32.67 6.28 -17.34
N LEU A 232 -31.82 6.60 -16.37
CA LEU A 232 -32.09 6.27 -14.97
C LEU A 232 -33.26 7.11 -14.45
N THR A 233 -34.18 6.51 -13.70
CA THR A 233 -35.26 7.25 -13.03
C THR A 233 -34.70 8.18 -11.95
N ALA A 234 -35.47 9.19 -11.53
CA ALA A 234 -35.05 10.11 -10.46
C ALA A 234 -34.68 9.37 -9.16
N ARG A 235 -35.46 8.35 -8.78
CA ARG A 235 -35.19 7.48 -7.62
C ARG A 235 -33.87 6.72 -7.77
N GLN A 236 -33.58 6.19 -8.95
CA GLN A 236 -32.32 5.50 -9.23
C GLN A 236 -31.12 6.45 -9.20
N LYS A 237 -31.24 7.65 -9.79
CA LYS A 237 -30.23 8.71 -9.72
C LYS A 237 -29.94 9.12 -8.27
N ALA A 238 -30.98 9.30 -7.45
CA ALA A 238 -30.84 9.60 -6.02
C ALA A 238 -30.14 8.45 -5.25
N GLY A 239 -30.50 7.20 -5.55
CA GLY A 239 -29.82 6.01 -5.02
C GLY A 239 -28.34 5.96 -5.39
N ASN A 240 -28.01 6.15 -6.66
CA ASN A 240 -26.63 6.20 -7.14
C ASN A 240 -25.85 7.33 -6.47
N ARG A 241 -26.45 8.52 -6.31
CA ARG A 241 -25.83 9.65 -5.60
C ARG A 241 -25.51 9.31 -4.15
N ARG A 242 -26.36 8.56 -3.44
CA ARG A 242 -26.07 8.06 -2.08
C ARG A 242 -24.92 7.05 -2.08
N VAL A 243 -24.86 6.12 -3.03
CA VAL A 243 -23.74 5.17 -3.14
C VAL A 243 -22.43 5.91 -3.43
N SER A 244 -22.41 6.83 -4.42
CA SER A 244 -21.23 7.62 -4.76
C SER A 244 -20.72 8.44 -3.58
N ARG A 245 -21.61 9.15 -2.85
CA ARG A 245 -21.23 9.89 -1.63
C ARG A 245 -20.57 9.01 -0.57
N ARG A 246 -20.99 7.74 -0.43
CA ARG A 246 -20.36 6.79 0.50
C ARG A 246 -18.99 6.34 -0.02
N ARG A 247 -18.86 6.09 -1.33
CA ARG A 247 -17.62 5.61 -1.99
C ARG A 247 -16.47 6.62 -1.98
N ILE A 248 -16.72 7.91 -1.75
CA ILE A 248 -15.67 8.92 -1.54
C ILE A 248 -14.60 8.45 -0.52
N VAL A 249 -14.97 7.60 0.44
CA VAL A 249 -14.05 6.99 1.41
C VAL A 249 -12.94 6.17 0.74
N VAL A 250 -13.27 5.31 -0.23
CA VAL A 250 -12.26 4.48 -0.89
C VAL A 250 -11.40 5.30 -1.85
N GLU A 251 -11.99 6.27 -2.52
CA GLU A 251 -11.27 7.23 -3.36
C GLU A 251 -10.24 8.01 -2.52
N HIS A 252 -10.62 8.49 -1.33
CA HIS A 252 -9.70 9.12 -0.40
C HIS A 252 -8.62 8.16 0.11
N GLY A 253 -8.97 6.93 0.48
CA GLY A 253 -7.99 5.94 0.95
C GLY A 253 -6.94 5.63 -0.12
N ILE A 254 -7.37 5.33 -1.35
CA ILE A 254 -6.46 5.07 -2.47
C ILE A 254 -5.70 6.35 -2.87
N GLY A 255 -6.35 7.51 -2.85
CA GLY A 255 -5.70 8.81 -3.09
C GLY A 255 -4.59 9.10 -2.09
N LYS A 256 -4.83 8.83 -0.80
CA LYS A 256 -3.84 8.97 0.28
C LYS A 256 -2.71 7.95 0.15
N MET A 257 -2.97 6.73 -0.31
CA MET A 257 -1.89 5.77 -0.62
C MET A 257 -0.96 6.32 -1.71
N LYS A 258 -1.47 7.10 -2.67
CA LYS A 258 -0.69 7.71 -3.75
C LYS A 258 0.18 8.90 -3.30
N VAL A 259 0.10 9.34 -2.04
CA VAL A 259 1.09 10.25 -1.45
C VAL A 259 2.49 9.62 -1.50
N TRP A 260 2.58 8.30 -1.35
CA TRP A 260 3.81 7.57 -1.65
C TRP A 260 3.91 7.36 -3.17
N ARG A 261 4.84 8.10 -3.80
CA ARG A 261 4.97 8.15 -5.26
C ARG A 261 5.22 6.78 -5.88
N ILE A 262 5.80 5.82 -5.14
CA ILE A 262 5.93 4.43 -5.60
C ILE A 262 4.59 3.76 -5.94
N ALA A 263 3.50 4.20 -5.31
CA ALA A 263 2.13 3.74 -5.56
C ALA A 263 1.34 4.69 -6.49
N ALA A 264 1.97 5.74 -7.01
CA ALA A 264 1.38 6.69 -7.95
C ALA A 264 2.03 6.62 -9.34
N GLU A 265 3.32 6.36 -9.41
CA GLU A 265 4.07 6.41 -10.67
C GLU A 265 4.17 5.05 -11.36
N ARG A 266 4.84 5.05 -12.52
CA ARG A 266 5.21 3.82 -13.22
C ARG A 266 6.14 2.99 -12.33
N TYR A 267 5.69 1.81 -11.94
CA TYR A 267 6.42 0.90 -11.06
C TYR A 267 7.61 0.27 -11.79
N ARG A 268 8.83 0.67 -11.40
CA ARG A 268 10.14 0.28 -11.95
C ARG A 268 10.79 -0.93 -11.26
N ASN A 269 10.21 -1.39 -10.15
CA ASN A 269 10.78 -2.50 -9.36
C ASN A 269 10.41 -3.87 -9.94
N PRO A 270 11.05 -4.97 -9.50
CA PRO A 270 10.65 -6.32 -9.88
C PRO A 270 9.17 -6.58 -9.54
N ARG A 271 8.40 -7.08 -10.53
CA ARG A 271 6.95 -7.35 -10.38
C ARG A 271 6.62 -8.26 -9.20
N ARG A 272 7.47 -9.25 -8.90
CA ARG A 272 7.32 -10.16 -7.75
C ARG A 272 7.28 -9.45 -6.39
N ARG A 273 7.76 -8.21 -6.30
CA ARG A 273 7.75 -7.40 -5.07
C ARG A 273 6.59 -6.42 -4.99
N HIS A 274 5.74 -6.35 -6.02
CA HIS A 274 4.71 -5.32 -6.11
C HIS A 274 3.72 -5.41 -4.95
N THR A 275 3.19 -6.61 -4.67
CA THR A 275 2.30 -6.85 -3.52
C THR A 275 2.94 -6.43 -2.20
N LEU A 276 4.21 -6.83 -1.96
CA LEU A 276 4.96 -6.48 -0.75
C LEU A 276 5.03 -4.96 -0.56
N ILE A 277 5.41 -4.24 -1.62
CA ILE A 277 5.57 -2.79 -1.59
C ILE A 277 4.21 -2.09 -1.38
N ILE A 278 3.14 -2.51 -2.06
CA ILE A 278 1.82 -1.91 -1.88
C ILE A 278 1.28 -2.17 -0.46
N LYS A 279 1.57 -3.33 0.13
CA LYS A 279 1.25 -3.60 1.55
C LYS A 279 2.02 -2.68 2.49
N ASN A 280 3.30 -2.40 2.21
CA ASN A 280 4.07 -1.41 2.98
C ASN A 280 3.46 -0.01 2.85
N VAL A 281 3.07 0.40 1.64
CA VAL A 281 2.39 1.70 1.43
C VAL A 281 1.05 1.75 2.17
N ALA A 282 0.27 0.68 2.15
CA ALA A 282 -0.99 0.60 2.93
C ALA A 282 -0.74 0.67 4.45
N GLY A 283 0.35 0.07 4.93
CA GLY A 283 0.81 0.19 6.31
C GLY A 283 1.18 1.61 6.71
N LEU A 284 2.02 2.26 5.90
CA LEU A 284 2.42 3.67 6.09
C LEU A 284 1.22 4.62 6.01
N HIS A 285 0.29 4.36 5.08
CA HIS A 285 -0.99 5.06 5.02
C HIS A 285 -1.74 4.92 6.34
N ASN A 286 -1.89 3.71 6.87
CA ASN A 286 -2.61 3.48 8.11
C ASN A 286 -1.94 4.15 9.31
N LEU A 287 -0.61 4.13 9.36
CA LEU A 287 0.16 4.82 10.41
C LEU A 287 -0.14 6.34 10.45
N MET A 288 -0.44 6.94 9.29
CA MET A 288 -0.63 8.39 9.17
C MET A 288 -2.07 8.87 9.12
N TYR A 289 -3.01 8.02 8.68
CA TYR A 289 -4.36 8.45 8.33
C TYR A 289 -5.48 7.60 8.97
N ALA A 290 -5.17 6.53 9.71
CA ALA A 290 -6.14 5.55 10.24
C ALA A 290 -6.42 5.60 11.76
#